data_AF-A0A6S6G5Z8-F1
#
_entry.id   AF-A0A6S6G5Z8-F1
#
_cell.length_a   1.000
_cell.length_b   1.000
_cell.length_c   1.000
_cell.angle_alpha   90.00
_cell.angle_beta   90.00
_cell.angle_gamma   90.00
#
_symmetry.space_group_name_H-M   'P 1'
#
loop_
_entity.id
_entity.type
_entity.pdbx_description
1 polymer ?
#
loop_
_entity_poly.entity_id
_entity_poly.type
_entity_poly.pdbx_seq_one_letter_code
_entity_poly.pdbx_strand_id
1 'polypeptide(L)'
;MIGALKPIVRMVAVAGLGLAASFGSAQTYETYGVHNDPKVSPCQSPDCRYPRAPGTPADPVYPAYWSAKWTMYRVFNSYQKYGPPYRGRPPLPLRPGRDYEISYGATYYDSTWRGRSGEGAMMEHYDKRCLPIFPISNHFTCSFISLGDTAFFVTYPQDRPKGMPPVCLFSPANHPPRRDFISHLPYSAGDSARIGPGGQGYSFWIAADGGKVVQTGASPDRTADQAILFGYGFKADGSAQQVPQSFYFSGYPLAPANAPIVSQNYTSFAPVRPDPAKTWNQVSGLDPATLPACHLFDPVSSPKDALMGKSVGTRAPTWGDIGRWRKR
;
A
#
# COMPACT_ATOMS: atom_id res chain seq x y z
N MET A 1 -13.83 -12.17 83.40
CA MET A 1 -13.16 -11.50 82.26
C MET A 1 -12.83 -12.55 81.22
N ILE A 2 -13.62 -12.65 80.17
CA ILE A 2 -13.36 -13.52 79.00
C ILE A 2 -13.66 -12.64 77.78
N GLY A 3 -12.62 -12.32 77.01
CA GLY A 3 -12.70 -11.46 75.84
C GLY A 3 -13.12 -12.23 74.59
N ALA A 4 -14.10 -11.72 73.88
CA ALA A 4 -14.58 -12.26 72.61
C ALA A 4 -13.75 -11.69 71.44
N LEU A 5 -13.18 -12.57 70.61
CA LEU A 5 -12.57 -12.22 69.32
C LEU A 5 -13.67 -12.01 68.26
N LYS A 6 -13.56 -10.92 67.49
CA LYS A 6 -14.29 -10.73 66.21
C LYS A 6 -13.41 -11.16 65.03
N PRO A 7 -13.96 -11.81 63.99
CA PRO A 7 -13.20 -12.12 62.79
C PRO A 7 -13.15 -10.91 61.85
N ILE A 8 -11.95 -10.63 61.32
CA ILE A 8 -11.70 -9.65 60.26
C ILE A 8 -11.84 -10.37 58.91
N VAL A 9 -12.87 -10.02 58.14
CA VAL A 9 -13.01 -10.45 56.74
C VAL A 9 -12.13 -9.54 55.88
N ARG A 10 -11.08 -10.09 55.28
CA ARG A 10 -10.28 -9.40 54.25
C ARG A 10 -10.95 -9.60 52.89
N MET A 11 -11.51 -8.53 52.32
CA MET A 11 -11.83 -8.46 50.89
C MET A 11 -10.54 -8.48 50.09
N VAL A 12 -10.34 -9.52 49.28
CA VAL A 12 -9.31 -9.55 48.24
C VAL A 12 -9.91 -8.90 47.00
N ALA A 13 -9.44 -7.71 46.67
CA ALA A 13 -9.71 -7.08 45.38
C ALA A 13 -8.97 -7.86 44.29
N VAL A 14 -9.70 -8.59 43.46
CA VAL A 14 -9.17 -9.18 42.23
C VAL A 14 -9.01 -8.04 41.23
N ALA A 15 -7.78 -7.52 41.12
CA ALA A 15 -7.40 -6.62 40.04
C ALA A 15 -7.51 -7.39 38.73
N GLY A 16 -8.58 -7.14 37.97
CA GLY A 16 -8.71 -7.57 36.59
C GLY A 16 -7.64 -6.85 35.77
N LEU A 17 -6.49 -7.50 35.57
CA LEU A 17 -5.55 -7.12 34.53
C LEU A 17 -6.24 -7.35 33.19
N GLY A 18 -6.87 -6.29 32.68
CA GLY A 18 -7.21 -6.20 31.27
C GLY A 18 -5.93 -6.39 30.47
N LEU A 19 -5.82 -7.50 29.76
CA LEU A 19 -4.87 -7.64 28.66
C LEU A 19 -5.28 -6.64 27.58
N ALA A 20 -4.81 -5.40 27.71
CA ALA A 20 -4.69 -4.51 26.57
C ALA A 20 -3.58 -5.09 25.68
N ALA A 21 -3.97 -5.95 24.75
CA ALA A 21 -3.07 -6.45 23.72
C ALA A 21 -2.50 -5.24 22.96
N SER A 22 -1.18 -5.07 23.02
CA SER A 22 -0.46 -4.05 22.25
C SER A 22 -0.52 -4.42 20.76
N PHE A 23 -1.57 -4.00 20.06
CA PHE A 23 -1.75 -4.20 18.63
C PHE A 23 -0.93 -3.23 17.75
N GLY A 24 -0.08 -2.38 18.35
CA GLY A 24 0.45 -1.18 17.68
C GLY A 24 1.61 -1.38 16.70
N SER A 25 2.42 -2.44 16.78
CA SER A 25 3.64 -2.55 15.94
C SER A 25 3.56 -3.55 14.79
N ALA A 26 2.55 -4.42 14.75
CA ALA A 26 2.58 -5.59 13.86
C ALA A 26 2.15 -5.31 12.40
N GLN A 27 1.57 -4.14 12.11
CA GLN A 27 0.97 -3.84 10.80
C GLN A 27 1.43 -2.49 10.22
N THR A 28 2.67 -2.10 10.48
CA THR A 28 3.27 -0.91 9.85
C THR A 28 4.17 -1.35 8.69
N TYR A 29 3.85 -0.86 7.49
CA TYR A 29 4.55 -1.19 6.24
C TYR A 29 5.43 -0.02 5.82
N GLU A 30 6.66 -0.26 5.41
CA GLU A 30 7.59 0.81 5.04
C GLU A 30 7.16 1.44 3.70
N THR A 31 6.80 2.72 3.71
CA THR A 31 6.34 3.45 2.50
C THR A 31 7.13 4.73 2.26
N TYR A 32 8.25 4.87 2.97
CA TYR A 32 9.25 5.92 2.77
C TYR A 32 8.66 7.34 2.86
N GLY A 33 7.70 7.56 3.77
CA GLY A 33 7.06 8.87 3.95
C GLY A 33 5.79 9.08 3.13
N VAL A 34 5.48 8.21 2.17
CA VAL A 34 4.29 8.40 1.32
C VAL A 34 3.00 8.13 2.07
N HIS A 35 2.93 7.02 2.80
CA HIS A 35 1.72 6.62 3.54
C HIS A 35 1.95 6.48 5.05
N ASN A 36 3.14 6.78 5.57
CA ASN A 36 3.41 6.77 7.01
C ASN A 36 4.47 7.80 7.38
N ASP A 37 4.66 8.00 8.68
CA ASP A 37 5.76 8.80 9.19
C ASP A 37 7.11 8.27 8.64
N PRO A 38 7.96 9.14 8.06
CA PRO A 38 9.30 8.81 7.58
C PRO A 38 10.13 7.93 8.53
N LYS A 39 9.99 8.12 9.85
CA LYS A 39 10.74 7.39 10.89
C LYS A 39 10.46 5.89 10.92
N VAL A 40 9.38 5.44 10.28
CA VAL A 40 9.03 4.03 10.15
C VAL A 40 9.90 3.33 9.10
N SER A 41 10.41 4.07 8.12
CA SER A 41 11.17 3.52 6.99
C SER A 41 12.68 3.72 7.19
N PRO A 42 13.54 2.82 6.70
CA PRO A 42 15.00 2.90 6.81
C PRO A 42 15.59 3.89 5.78
N CYS A 43 15.13 5.13 5.86
CA CYS A 43 15.47 6.17 4.91
C CYS A 43 16.92 6.61 5.02
N GLN A 44 17.52 6.93 3.87
CA GLN A 44 18.88 7.49 3.82
C GLN A 44 18.93 8.93 4.33
N SER A 45 17.81 9.66 4.24
CA SER A 45 17.61 10.99 4.84
C SER A 45 16.61 10.89 6.01
N PRO A 46 16.76 11.71 7.07
CA PRO A 46 15.91 11.64 8.27
C PRO A 46 14.40 11.73 7.99
N ASP A 47 14.01 12.48 6.96
CA ASP A 47 12.60 12.72 6.59
C ASP A 47 12.17 11.97 5.33
N CYS A 48 12.98 11.01 4.85
CA CYS A 48 12.75 10.31 3.58
C CYS A 48 12.59 11.24 2.37
N ARG A 49 13.08 12.48 2.42
CA ARG A 49 12.98 13.46 1.34
C ARG A 49 14.18 13.38 0.41
N TYR A 50 13.94 13.52 -0.89
CA TYR A 50 14.96 13.48 -1.94
C TYR A 50 15.13 14.87 -2.56
N PRO A 51 16.27 15.55 -2.34
CA PRO A 51 16.51 16.86 -2.92
C PRO A 51 16.51 16.79 -4.44
N ARG A 52 16.03 17.86 -5.08
CA ARG A 52 16.00 17.99 -6.54
C ARG A 52 17.32 18.53 -7.06
N ALA A 53 17.87 17.86 -8.08
CA ALA A 53 19.08 18.33 -8.74
C ALA A 53 18.76 19.55 -9.63
N PRO A 54 19.73 20.44 -9.90
CA PRO A 54 19.55 21.51 -10.86
C PRO A 54 19.04 20.98 -12.22
N GLY A 55 18.00 21.61 -12.76
CA GLY A 55 17.39 21.21 -14.04
C GLY A 55 16.35 20.08 -13.97
N THR A 56 16.13 19.47 -12.80
CA THR A 56 14.98 18.56 -12.62
C THR A 56 13.67 19.34 -12.40
N PRO A 57 12.51 18.83 -12.85
CA PRO A 57 11.24 19.50 -12.61
C PRO A 57 10.92 19.63 -11.12
N ALA A 58 10.09 20.63 -10.80
CA ALA A 58 9.52 20.77 -9.46
C ALA A 58 8.54 19.62 -9.16
N ASP A 59 8.37 19.33 -7.87
CA ASP A 59 7.49 18.27 -7.40
C ASP A 59 6.03 18.52 -7.80
N PRO A 60 5.38 17.57 -8.50
CA PRO A 60 3.94 17.57 -8.65
C PRO A 60 3.26 17.55 -7.29
N VAL A 61 2.24 18.38 -7.15
CA VAL A 61 1.38 18.43 -5.97
C VAL A 61 0.02 17.85 -6.36
N TYR A 62 -0.45 16.85 -5.61
CA TYR A 62 -1.80 16.35 -5.82
C TYR A 62 -2.84 17.48 -5.65
N PRO A 63 -3.90 17.52 -6.47
CA PRO A 63 -5.06 18.36 -6.20
C PRO A 63 -5.65 18.05 -4.82
N ALA A 64 -6.37 19.00 -4.25
CA ALA A 64 -6.97 18.84 -2.92
C ALA A 64 -7.89 17.61 -2.84
N TYR A 65 -8.59 17.31 -3.92
CA TYR A 65 -9.38 16.11 -4.11
C TYR A 65 -9.39 15.73 -5.58
N TRP A 66 -9.55 14.44 -5.88
CA TRP A 66 -9.69 13.95 -7.24
C TRP A 66 -10.25 12.52 -7.24
N SER A 67 -10.73 12.10 -8.40
CA SER A 67 -11.13 10.72 -8.69
C SER A 67 -10.55 10.31 -10.04
N ALA A 68 -10.16 9.05 -10.17
CA ALA A 68 -9.76 8.48 -11.46
C ALA A 68 -10.17 7.03 -11.53
N LYS A 69 -10.50 6.56 -12.74
CA LYS A 69 -10.47 5.12 -13.02
C LYS A 69 -9.03 4.73 -13.35
N TRP A 70 -8.71 3.45 -13.33
CA TRP A 70 -7.42 3.00 -13.82
C TRP A 70 -7.53 1.66 -14.54
N THR A 71 -6.57 1.43 -15.42
CA THR A 71 -6.29 0.12 -16.00
C THR A 71 -4.99 -0.38 -15.40
N MET A 72 -5.05 -1.52 -14.71
CA MET A 72 -3.88 -2.16 -14.14
C MET A 72 -3.34 -3.21 -15.09
N TYR A 73 -2.07 -3.07 -15.43
CA TYR A 73 -1.29 -4.03 -16.19
C TYR A 73 -0.39 -4.80 -15.26
N ARG A 74 -0.54 -6.12 -15.25
CA ARG A 74 0.25 -7.01 -14.44
C ARG A 74 1.15 -7.82 -15.36
N VAL A 75 2.39 -7.37 -15.54
CA VAL A 75 3.32 -7.89 -16.55
C VAL A 75 4.19 -8.97 -15.93
N PHE A 76 4.23 -10.14 -16.56
CA PHE A 76 4.94 -11.31 -16.05
C PHE A 76 5.91 -11.94 -17.05
N ASN A 77 5.86 -11.55 -18.33
CA ASN A 77 6.88 -11.90 -19.31
C ASN A 77 7.57 -10.67 -19.87
N SER A 78 8.90 -10.77 -20.10
CA SER A 78 9.74 -9.73 -20.72
C SER A 78 9.66 -8.34 -20.06
N TYR A 79 9.24 -8.27 -18.79
CA TYR A 79 9.12 -7.03 -18.02
C TYR A 79 10.48 -6.36 -17.78
N GLN A 80 11.57 -7.13 -17.79
CA GLN A 80 12.93 -6.60 -17.65
C GLN A 80 13.30 -5.65 -18.80
N LYS A 81 12.78 -5.92 -19.99
CA LYS A 81 12.99 -5.11 -21.20
C LYS A 81 11.88 -4.07 -21.39
N TYR A 82 10.65 -4.41 -21.02
CA TYR A 82 9.46 -3.60 -21.27
C TYR A 82 8.75 -3.24 -19.97
N GLY A 83 9.51 -2.68 -19.01
CA GLY A 83 8.99 -2.26 -17.70
C GLY A 83 8.23 -0.92 -17.74
N PRO A 84 7.54 -0.58 -16.64
CA PRO A 84 6.81 0.68 -16.46
C PRO A 84 7.76 1.88 -16.30
N PRO A 85 7.22 3.11 -16.24
CA PRO A 85 5.82 3.48 -16.51
C PRO A 85 5.45 3.31 -17.99
N TYR A 86 4.18 3.00 -18.27
CA TYR A 86 3.66 2.89 -19.63
C TYR A 86 2.89 4.14 -20.04
N ARG A 87 3.16 4.66 -21.25
CA ARG A 87 2.31 5.65 -21.90
C ARG A 87 1.04 4.99 -22.45
N GLY A 88 0.06 4.80 -21.56
CA GLY A 88 -1.20 4.13 -21.91
C GLY A 88 -1.18 2.65 -21.56
N ARG A 89 -0.60 1.80 -22.43
CA ARG A 89 -0.55 0.33 -22.25
C ARG A 89 0.86 -0.23 -22.47
N PRO A 90 1.16 -1.47 -22.04
CA PRO A 90 2.44 -2.12 -22.34
C PRO A 90 2.74 -2.14 -23.86
N PRO A 91 4.01 -1.99 -24.28
CA PRO A 91 4.38 -1.83 -25.69
C PRO A 91 4.17 -3.12 -26.53
N LEU A 92 4.09 -2.96 -27.85
CA LEU A 92 3.64 -3.98 -28.81
C LEU A 92 4.36 -5.34 -28.81
N PRO A 93 5.63 -5.49 -28.39
CA PRO A 93 6.20 -6.84 -28.23
C PRO A 93 5.49 -7.67 -27.15
N LEU A 94 4.81 -7.03 -26.19
CA LEU A 94 4.01 -7.67 -25.16
C LEU A 94 2.55 -7.83 -25.60
N ARG A 95 1.97 -9.00 -25.36
CA ARG A 95 0.60 -9.36 -25.72
C ARG A 95 -0.26 -9.60 -24.46
N PRO A 96 -1.47 -9.02 -24.37
CA PRO A 96 -2.41 -9.33 -23.28
C PRO A 96 -2.71 -10.83 -23.20
N GLY A 97 -2.90 -11.36 -22.00
CA GLY A 97 -3.19 -12.77 -21.73
C GLY A 97 -2.00 -13.72 -21.89
N ARG A 98 -0.97 -13.30 -22.62
CA ARG A 98 0.30 -14.04 -22.79
C ARG A 98 1.42 -13.46 -21.94
N ASP A 99 1.61 -12.14 -21.98
CA ASP A 99 2.75 -11.48 -21.34
C ASP A 99 2.33 -10.61 -20.16
N TYR A 100 1.06 -10.21 -20.13
CA TYR A 100 0.47 -9.46 -19.04
C TYR A 100 -1.04 -9.70 -18.90
N GLU A 101 -1.55 -9.52 -17.69
CA GLU A 101 -2.98 -9.49 -17.38
C GLU A 101 -3.47 -8.04 -17.28
N ILE A 102 -4.76 -7.85 -17.55
CA ILE A 102 -5.43 -6.56 -17.44
C ILE A 102 -6.51 -6.65 -16.36
N SER A 103 -6.60 -5.62 -15.52
CA SER A 103 -7.66 -5.45 -14.53
C SER A 103 -8.00 -3.99 -14.35
N TYR A 104 -9.06 -3.70 -13.60
CA TYR A 104 -9.66 -2.36 -13.53
C TYR A 104 -10.00 -1.98 -12.10
N GLY A 105 -10.20 -0.69 -11.91
CA GLY A 105 -10.61 -0.14 -10.64
C GLY A 105 -10.64 1.37 -10.67
N ALA A 106 -10.66 1.96 -9.48
CA ALA A 106 -10.72 3.40 -9.30
C ALA A 106 -10.01 3.85 -8.03
N THR A 107 -9.51 5.07 -8.09
CA THR A 107 -8.93 5.78 -6.96
C THR A 107 -9.77 7.01 -6.65
N TYR A 108 -9.98 7.24 -5.37
CA TYR A 108 -10.69 8.39 -4.84
C TYR A 108 -9.81 9.02 -3.77
N TYR A 109 -9.61 10.33 -3.84
CA TYR A 109 -8.72 11.04 -2.94
C TYR A 109 -9.35 12.35 -2.47
N ASP A 110 -9.24 12.64 -1.17
CA ASP A 110 -9.64 13.91 -0.57
C ASP A 110 -8.71 14.27 0.60
N SER A 111 -7.74 15.14 0.36
CA SER A 111 -6.85 15.69 1.40
C SER A 111 -7.55 16.65 2.37
N THR A 112 -8.75 17.11 2.05
CA THR A 112 -9.52 18.06 2.86
C THR A 112 -10.43 17.38 3.87
N TRP A 113 -10.60 16.06 3.76
CA TRP A 113 -11.30 15.27 4.76
C TRP A 113 -10.64 15.41 6.14
N ARG A 114 -11.45 15.49 7.19
CA ARG A 114 -11.02 15.56 8.60
C ARG A 114 -11.90 14.63 9.43
N GLY A 115 -11.30 13.89 10.34
CA GLY A 115 -12.00 13.07 11.31
C GLY A 115 -11.15 12.73 12.52
N ARG A 116 -11.66 11.84 13.37
CA ARG A 116 -11.02 11.50 14.66
C ARG A 116 -9.63 10.87 14.48
N SER A 117 -9.42 10.14 13.39
CA SER A 117 -8.16 9.46 13.07
C SER A 117 -7.14 10.36 12.37
N GLY A 118 -7.43 11.65 12.13
CA GLY A 118 -6.53 12.59 11.46
C GLY A 118 -7.13 13.21 10.21
N GLU A 119 -6.28 13.49 9.23
CA GLU A 119 -6.66 14.19 8.00
C GLU A 119 -6.39 13.38 6.73
N GLY A 120 -7.21 13.66 5.71
CA GLY A 120 -7.16 13.01 4.41
C GLY A 120 -7.98 11.72 4.36
N ALA A 121 -8.53 11.43 3.19
CA ALA A 121 -9.17 10.17 2.87
C ALA A 121 -8.72 9.69 1.48
N MET A 122 -8.55 8.37 1.34
CA MET A 122 -8.26 7.74 0.06
C MET A 122 -8.89 6.37 0.00
N MET A 123 -9.46 6.03 -1.16
CA MET A 123 -9.88 4.67 -1.48
C MET A 123 -9.24 4.22 -2.78
N GLU A 124 -8.54 3.10 -2.74
CA GLU A 124 -8.15 2.32 -3.93
C GLU A 124 -9.08 1.12 -4.04
N HIS A 125 -9.95 1.10 -5.06
CA HIS A 125 -10.92 0.05 -5.29
C HIS A 125 -10.54 -0.79 -6.50
N TYR A 126 -10.50 -2.12 -6.32
CA TYR A 126 -10.10 -3.11 -7.29
C TYR A 126 -11.29 -3.99 -7.69
N ASP A 127 -11.65 -4.01 -8.97
CA ASP A 127 -12.79 -4.78 -9.48
C ASP A 127 -12.36 -6.21 -9.87
N LYS A 128 -12.90 -7.22 -9.21
CA LYS A 128 -12.67 -8.68 -9.40
C LYS A 128 -11.21 -9.15 -9.30
N ARG A 129 -10.26 -8.22 -9.15
CA ARG A 129 -8.82 -8.49 -9.15
C ARG A 129 -8.11 -7.60 -8.14
N CYS A 130 -8.15 -8.01 -6.88
CA CYS A 130 -7.49 -7.31 -5.78
C CYS A 130 -5.98 -7.09 -6.04
N LEU A 131 -5.39 -6.15 -5.29
CA LEU A 131 -4.00 -5.73 -5.42
C LEU A 131 -3.02 -6.95 -5.35
N PRO A 132 -2.24 -7.24 -6.41
CA PRO A 132 -1.39 -8.43 -6.52
C PRO A 132 -0.05 -8.32 -5.78
N ILE A 133 -0.02 -7.74 -4.58
CA ILE A 133 1.19 -7.67 -3.74
C ILE A 133 1.19 -8.69 -2.60
N PHE A 134 0.04 -9.32 -2.34
CA PHE A 134 -0.13 -10.24 -1.23
C PHE A 134 0.15 -11.68 -1.67
N PRO A 135 0.75 -12.51 -0.80
CA PRO A 135 0.94 -13.95 -1.01
C PRO A 135 -0.37 -14.76 -0.89
N ILE A 136 -1.48 -14.25 -1.42
CA ILE A 136 -2.79 -14.92 -1.50
C ILE A 136 -3.36 -14.76 -2.91
N SER A 137 -4.31 -15.62 -3.30
CA SER A 137 -5.05 -15.43 -4.55
C SER A 137 -5.72 -14.06 -4.54
N ASN A 138 -5.52 -13.27 -5.57
CA ASN A 138 -6.11 -11.93 -5.71
C ASN A 138 -7.28 -11.91 -6.71
N HIS A 139 -7.97 -13.04 -6.93
CA HIS A 139 -9.15 -13.14 -7.81
C HIS A 139 -10.45 -12.81 -7.06
N PHE A 140 -10.54 -11.60 -6.51
CA PHE A 140 -11.72 -11.09 -5.80
C PHE A 140 -11.71 -9.55 -5.77
N THR A 141 -12.85 -8.93 -5.48
CA THR A 141 -13.02 -7.49 -5.39
C THR A 141 -12.63 -7.00 -4.00
N CYS A 142 -11.87 -5.90 -3.93
CA CYS A 142 -11.42 -5.34 -2.66
C CYS A 142 -11.26 -3.82 -2.71
N SER A 143 -11.22 -3.19 -1.53
CA SER A 143 -10.86 -1.79 -1.39
C SER A 143 -9.85 -1.60 -0.27
N PHE A 144 -8.82 -0.80 -0.53
CA PHE A 144 -7.96 -0.22 0.51
C PHE A 144 -8.48 1.18 0.82
N ILE A 145 -8.89 1.41 2.06
CA ILE A 145 -9.41 2.70 2.48
C ILE A 145 -8.50 3.25 3.57
N SER A 146 -7.83 4.36 3.30
CA SER A 146 -7.08 5.11 4.31
C SER A 146 -7.91 6.32 4.74
N LEU A 147 -8.12 6.48 6.04
CA LEU A 147 -8.98 7.49 6.63
C LEU A 147 -8.26 8.12 7.83
N GLY A 148 -7.76 9.34 7.67
CA GLY A 148 -6.77 9.91 8.58
C GLY A 148 -5.50 9.06 8.54
N ASP A 149 -5.03 8.63 9.71
CA ASP A 149 -3.82 7.83 9.86
C ASP A 149 -4.08 6.31 9.97
N THR A 150 -5.31 5.87 9.71
CA THR A 150 -5.70 4.45 9.74
C THR A 150 -6.10 3.93 8.37
N ALA A 151 -5.60 2.74 8.01
CA ALA A 151 -5.98 2.03 6.80
C ALA A 151 -6.74 0.73 7.10
N PHE A 152 -7.80 0.53 6.31
CA PHE A 152 -8.70 -0.60 6.36
C PHE A 152 -8.63 -1.37 5.04
N PHE A 153 -8.86 -2.68 5.12
CA PHE A 153 -9.08 -3.51 3.96
C PHE A 153 -10.52 -3.99 3.96
N VAL A 154 -11.22 -3.76 2.85
CA VAL A 154 -12.63 -4.14 2.67
C VAL A 154 -12.74 -5.16 1.56
N THR A 155 -13.56 -6.19 1.78
CA THR A 155 -13.90 -7.19 0.77
C THR A 155 -15.40 -7.26 0.56
N TYR A 156 -15.82 -7.76 -0.61
CA TYR A 156 -17.20 -7.65 -1.06
C TYR A 156 -17.89 -9.02 -1.13
N PRO A 157 -19.14 -9.17 -0.64
CA PRO A 157 -19.80 -10.48 -0.52
C PRO A 157 -19.88 -11.31 -1.81
N GLN A 158 -19.85 -10.65 -2.97
CA GLN A 158 -20.03 -11.27 -4.28
C GLN A 158 -18.90 -12.25 -4.63
N ASP A 159 -17.68 -11.97 -4.20
CA ASP A 159 -16.48 -12.76 -4.54
C ASP A 159 -15.46 -12.85 -3.39
N ARG A 160 -15.82 -12.43 -2.17
CA ARG A 160 -14.99 -12.54 -0.96
C ARG A 160 -14.49 -13.98 -0.76
N PRO A 161 -13.17 -14.18 -0.59
CA PRO A 161 -12.62 -15.50 -0.26
C PRO A 161 -13.20 -16.08 1.04
N LYS A 162 -13.42 -17.39 1.06
CA LYS A 162 -13.92 -18.10 2.26
C LYS A 162 -12.99 -17.85 3.45
N GLY A 163 -13.56 -17.43 4.58
CA GLY A 163 -12.83 -17.17 5.82
C GLY A 163 -12.21 -15.76 5.92
N MET A 164 -12.26 -14.95 4.86
CA MET A 164 -11.86 -13.56 4.93
C MET A 164 -12.99 -12.70 5.54
N PRO A 165 -12.71 -11.76 6.45
CA PRO A 165 -13.74 -10.89 7.01
C PRO A 165 -14.19 -9.82 6.00
N PRO A 166 -15.39 -9.24 6.15
CA PRO A 166 -15.86 -8.12 5.34
C PRO A 166 -14.94 -6.89 5.43
N VAL A 167 -14.39 -6.66 6.62
CA VAL A 167 -13.44 -5.59 6.91
C VAL A 167 -12.41 -6.08 7.93
N CYS A 168 -11.17 -5.66 7.76
CA CYS A 168 -10.11 -5.85 8.75
C CYS A 168 -9.22 -4.60 8.81
N LEU A 169 -8.48 -4.45 9.90
CA LEU A 169 -7.49 -3.40 10.07
C LEU A 169 -6.26 -3.74 9.22
N PHE A 170 -5.99 -2.94 8.19
CA PHE A 170 -4.81 -3.13 7.35
C PHE A 170 -3.57 -2.58 8.04
N SER A 171 -3.67 -1.37 8.57
CA SER A 171 -2.61 -0.71 9.34
C SER A 171 -3.19 0.39 10.22
N PRO A 172 -2.81 0.48 11.51
CA PRO A 172 -3.17 1.61 12.37
C PRO A 172 -2.30 2.87 12.14
N ALA A 173 -1.30 2.78 11.27
CA ALA A 173 -0.34 3.85 11.00
C ALA A 173 -0.09 3.95 9.48
N ASN A 174 -1.16 4.15 8.73
CA ASN A 174 -1.12 4.33 7.29
C ASN A 174 -2.15 5.38 6.86
N HIS A 175 -1.66 6.50 6.32
CA HIS A 175 -2.45 7.62 5.86
C HIS A 175 -2.51 7.68 4.32
N PRO A 176 -3.52 8.36 3.74
CA PRO A 176 -3.47 8.78 2.34
C PRO A 176 -2.18 9.55 2.03
N PRO A 177 -1.63 9.48 0.80
CA PRO A 177 -0.51 10.31 0.41
C PRO A 177 -0.78 11.78 0.67
N ARG A 178 0.15 12.45 1.37
CA ARG A 178 0.11 13.90 1.52
C ARG A 178 0.25 14.54 0.13
N ARG A 179 -0.25 15.75 -0.06
CA ARG A 179 -0.29 16.34 -1.41
C ARG A 179 1.09 16.53 -2.04
N ASP A 180 2.11 16.72 -1.22
CA ASP A 180 3.51 16.91 -1.57
C ASP A 180 4.35 15.63 -1.48
N PHE A 181 3.72 14.45 -1.42
CA PHE A 181 4.41 13.18 -1.17
C PHE A 181 5.50 12.84 -2.20
N ILE A 182 5.48 13.46 -3.39
CA ILE A 182 6.51 13.23 -4.41
C ILE A 182 7.90 13.69 -3.95
N SER A 183 7.98 14.60 -2.99
CA SER A 183 9.24 14.94 -2.31
C SER A 183 9.92 13.73 -1.66
N HIS A 184 9.16 12.64 -1.40
CA HIS A 184 9.66 11.37 -0.87
C HIS A 184 10.14 10.36 -1.91
N LEU A 185 10.10 10.70 -3.20
CA LEU A 185 10.66 9.85 -4.26
C LEU A 185 11.73 10.62 -5.05
N PRO A 186 12.81 9.97 -5.49
CA PRO A 186 13.80 10.57 -6.37
C PRO A 186 13.24 10.68 -7.79
N TYR A 187 13.59 11.77 -8.47
CA TYR A 187 13.26 11.99 -9.88
C TYR A 187 14.04 11.02 -10.78
N SER A 188 13.36 10.48 -11.79
CA SER A 188 13.91 9.55 -12.78
C SER A 188 13.72 10.08 -14.19
N ALA A 189 14.81 10.52 -14.82
CA ALA A 189 14.79 10.97 -16.22
C ALA A 189 14.36 9.85 -17.18
N GLY A 190 14.76 8.60 -16.90
CA GLY A 190 14.39 7.45 -17.71
C GLY A 190 12.89 7.12 -17.65
N ASP A 191 12.28 7.19 -16.46
CA ASP A 191 10.83 7.02 -16.31
C ASP A 191 10.06 8.16 -16.95
N SER A 192 10.55 9.40 -16.79
CA SER A 192 9.97 10.59 -17.41
C SER A 192 9.95 10.46 -18.94
N ALA A 193 11.06 10.01 -19.54
CA ALA A 193 11.15 9.75 -20.97
C ALA A 193 10.18 8.64 -21.44
N ARG A 194 9.97 7.59 -20.64
CA ARG A 194 8.99 6.53 -20.93
C ARG A 194 7.53 7.02 -20.92
N ILE A 195 7.19 7.95 -20.02
CA ILE A 195 5.86 8.58 -19.98
C ILE A 195 5.66 9.44 -21.24
N GLY A 196 6.72 10.13 -21.69
CA GLY A 196 6.74 10.94 -22.91
C GLY A 196 6.79 12.45 -22.64
N PRO A 197 6.53 13.29 -23.66
CA PRO A 197 6.63 14.74 -23.54
C PRO A 197 5.81 15.30 -22.38
N GLY A 198 6.43 16.12 -21.52
CA GLY A 198 5.81 16.70 -20.33
C GLY A 198 5.55 15.71 -19.19
N GLY A 199 5.99 14.45 -19.34
CA GLY A 199 5.91 13.43 -18.32
C GLY A 199 6.98 13.58 -17.25
N GLN A 200 6.63 13.23 -16.02
CA GLN A 200 7.55 13.23 -14.88
C GLN A 200 7.43 11.90 -14.13
N GLY A 201 8.52 11.17 -14.02
CA GLY A 201 8.60 9.88 -13.34
C GLY A 201 9.44 9.96 -12.08
N TYR A 202 8.95 9.37 -11.00
CA TYR A 202 9.60 9.33 -9.70
C TYR A 202 9.55 7.91 -9.17
N SER A 203 10.71 7.28 -8.97
CA SER A 203 10.74 5.88 -8.51
C SER A 203 12.08 5.47 -7.95
N PHE A 204 12.06 4.43 -7.12
CA PHE A 204 13.24 3.74 -6.64
C PHE A 204 13.02 2.23 -6.56
N TRP A 205 14.13 1.51 -6.49
CA TRP A 205 14.18 0.14 -5.98
C TRP A 205 14.77 0.12 -4.58
N ILE A 206 14.19 -0.67 -3.69
CA ILE A 206 14.68 -0.91 -2.33
C ILE A 206 15.15 -2.36 -2.20
N ALA A 207 16.29 -2.56 -1.55
CA ALA A 207 16.74 -3.89 -1.16
C ALA A 207 15.75 -4.49 -0.16
N ALA A 208 15.33 -5.73 -0.40
CA ALA A 208 14.56 -6.49 0.59
C ALA A 208 15.31 -6.60 1.93
N ASP A 209 16.63 -6.81 1.86
CA ASP A 209 17.49 -6.78 3.03
C ASP A 209 17.79 -5.32 3.44
N GLY A 210 17.29 -4.93 4.61
CA GLY A 210 17.55 -3.62 5.21
C GLY A 210 16.76 -2.44 4.63
N GLY A 211 15.96 -2.60 3.57
CA GLY A 211 15.11 -1.54 3.01
C GLY A 211 15.86 -0.36 2.40
N LYS A 212 17.14 -0.51 2.07
CA LYS A 212 17.92 0.60 1.51
C LYS A 212 17.57 0.80 0.04
N VAL A 213 17.45 2.05 -0.40
CA VAL A 213 17.37 2.35 -1.84
C VAL A 213 18.65 1.88 -2.53
N VAL A 214 18.49 1.07 -3.57
CA VAL A 214 19.58 0.49 -4.39
C VAL A 214 19.60 1.01 -5.82
N GLN A 215 18.55 1.71 -6.25
CA GLN A 215 18.46 2.30 -7.58
C GLN A 215 17.39 3.39 -7.63
N THR A 216 17.64 4.46 -8.38
CA THR A 216 16.62 5.41 -8.83
C THR A 216 16.16 5.00 -10.23
N GLY A 217 14.85 5.03 -10.48
CA GLY A 217 14.27 4.65 -11.76
C GLY A 217 13.88 3.18 -11.86
N ALA A 218 12.81 2.89 -12.60
CA ALA A 218 12.27 1.53 -12.75
C ALA A 218 13.13 0.59 -13.60
N SER A 219 14.18 1.09 -14.25
CA SER A 219 15.05 0.33 -15.15
C SER A 219 16.53 0.65 -14.87
N PRO A 220 17.43 -0.36 -14.88
CA PRO A 220 17.18 -1.78 -15.16
C PRO A 220 16.31 -2.47 -14.09
N ASP A 221 15.70 -3.60 -14.44
CA ASP A 221 14.90 -4.38 -13.50
C ASP A 221 15.76 -4.98 -12.39
N ARG A 222 15.24 -5.01 -11.15
CA ARG A 222 15.96 -5.52 -9.96
C ARG A 222 15.21 -6.64 -9.24
N THR A 223 14.22 -7.27 -9.89
CA THR A 223 13.45 -8.37 -9.28
C THR A 223 14.31 -9.59 -8.99
N ALA A 224 15.36 -9.84 -9.79
CA ALA A 224 16.33 -10.92 -9.56
C ALA A 224 17.11 -10.74 -8.25
N ASP A 225 17.29 -9.49 -7.80
CA ASP A 225 17.91 -9.16 -6.50
C ASP A 225 16.89 -9.20 -5.36
N GLN A 226 15.66 -9.62 -5.64
CA GLN A 226 14.50 -9.55 -4.74
C GLN A 226 14.21 -8.12 -4.25
N ALA A 227 14.68 -7.10 -5.00
CA ALA A 227 14.38 -5.71 -4.68
C ALA A 227 12.92 -5.38 -4.98
N ILE A 228 12.38 -4.39 -4.28
CA ILE A 228 11.00 -3.94 -4.44
C ILE A 228 10.99 -2.57 -5.14
N LEU A 229 10.22 -2.44 -6.21
CA LEU A 229 10.01 -1.20 -6.97
C LEU A 229 8.82 -0.43 -6.38
N PHE A 230 9.00 0.89 -6.27
CA PHE A 230 7.93 1.84 -5.99
C PHE A 230 8.06 3.05 -6.90
N GLY A 231 6.98 3.48 -7.54
CA GLY A 231 7.03 4.66 -8.37
C GLY A 231 5.70 5.24 -8.78
N TYR A 232 5.75 6.54 -9.09
CA TYR A 232 4.64 7.32 -9.60
C TYR A 232 5.05 8.01 -10.90
N GLY A 233 4.06 8.19 -11.77
CA GLY A 233 4.19 8.94 -13.01
C GLY A 233 3.16 10.05 -13.06
N PHE A 234 3.56 11.21 -13.57
CA PHE A 234 2.73 12.37 -13.81
C PHE A 234 2.82 12.78 -15.27
N LYS A 235 1.76 13.42 -15.75
CA LYS A 235 1.75 14.06 -17.05
C LYS A 235 1.13 15.44 -16.93
N ALA A 236 1.58 16.35 -17.78
CA ALA A 236 0.87 17.59 -18.02
C ALA A 236 -0.55 17.30 -18.57
N ASP A 237 -1.55 17.96 -18.02
CA ASP A 237 -2.88 18.07 -18.63
C ASP A 237 -2.89 19.20 -19.69
N GLY A 238 -4.07 19.49 -20.25
CA GLY A 238 -4.22 20.55 -21.26
C GLY A 238 -3.90 21.96 -20.76
N SER A 239 -3.80 22.17 -19.43
CA SER A 239 -3.43 23.42 -18.79
C SER A 239 -1.97 23.46 -18.31
N ALA A 240 -1.17 22.46 -18.68
CA ALA A 240 0.18 22.21 -18.20
C ALA A 240 0.30 21.88 -16.70
N GLN A 241 -0.82 21.64 -16.01
CA GLN A 241 -0.81 21.14 -14.65
C GLN A 241 -0.41 19.67 -14.63
N GLN A 242 0.50 19.29 -13.73
CA GLN A 242 0.88 17.89 -13.55
C GLN A 242 -0.23 17.13 -12.82
N VAL A 243 -0.75 16.09 -13.47
CA VAL A 243 -1.78 15.19 -12.91
C VAL A 243 -1.26 13.76 -12.84
N PRO A 244 -1.77 12.94 -11.89
CA PRO A 244 -1.45 11.52 -11.81
C PRO A 244 -1.64 10.82 -13.16
N GLN A 245 -0.63 10.08 -13.58
CA GLN A 245 -0.64 9.29 -14.81
C GLN A 245 -0.52 7.80 -14.51
N SER A 246 0.36 7.41 -13.61
CA SER A 246 0.49 6.01 -13.20
C SER A 246 0.99 5.87 -11.76
N PHE A 247 0.64 4.76 -11.15
CA PHE A 247 1.30 4.19 -9.97
C PHE A 247 1.83 2.82 -10.37
N TYR A 248 3.12 2.54 -10.14
CA TYR A 248 3.75 1.30 -10.54
C TYR A 248 4.68 0.79 -9.45
N PHE A 249 4.72 -0.54 -9.33
CA PHE A 249 5.44 -1.22 -8.26
C PHE A 249 5.76 -2.65 -8.67
N SER A 250 6.62 -3.32 -7.91
CA SER A 250 6.80 -4.77 -8.01
C SER A 250 5.98 -5.50 -6.96
N GLY A 251 5.45 -6.66 -7.34
CA GLY A 251 4.68 -7.53 -6.47
C GLY A 251 5.56 -8.47 -5.62
N TYR A 252 4.91 -9.50 -5.07
CA TYR A 252 5.57 -10.66 -4.44
C TYR A 252 6.41 -11.40 -5.50
N PRO A 253 7.71 -11.71 -5.26
CA PRO A 253 8.54 -12.37 -6.28
C PRO A 253 8.66 -13.90 -6.18
N LEU A 254 8.03 -14.61 -5.22
CA LEU A 254 8.09 -16.09 -5.17
C LEU A 254 6.80 -16.80 -5.57
N ALA A 255 6.95 -18.00 -6.11
CA ALA A 255 5.86 -18.83 -6.58
C ALA A 255 4.78 -19.13 -5.49
N PRO A 256 3.48 -19.01 -5.81
CA PRO A 256 2.95 -18.42 -7.04
C PRO A 256 2.98 -16.88 -6.96
N ALA A 257 3.98 -16.28 -7.59
CA ALA A 257 4.07 -14.86 -7.88
C ALA A 257 3.91 -14.72 -9.39
N ASN A 258 2.73 -14.31 -9.82
CA ASN A 258 2.36 -14.24 -11.24
C ASN A 258 2.52 -12.80 -11.79
N ALA A 259 3.34 -11.94 -11.18
CA ALA A 259 3.22 -10.49 -11.34
C ALA A 259 4.46 -9.67 -10.90
N PRO A 260 5.66 -9.92 -11.44
CA PRO A 260 6.88 -9.23 -11.01
C PRO A 260 6.77 -7.71 -11.12
N ILE A 261 5.97 -7.20 -12.07
CA ILE A 261 5.78 -5.77 -12.30
C ILE A 261 4.29 -5.46 -12.49
N VAL A 262 3.83 -4.39 -11.83
CA VAL A 262 2.46 -3.90 -11.89
C VAL A 262 2.46 -2.41 -12.21
N SER A 263 1.57 -1.99 -13.12
CA SER A 263 1.37 -0.58 -13.46
C SER A 263 -0.13 -0.27 -13.48
N GLN A 264 -0.58 0.53 -12.54
CA GLN A 264 -1.92 1.14 -12.53
C GLN A 264 -1.85 2.44 -13.31
N ASN A 265 -2.45 2.46 -14.49
CA ASN A 265 -2.45 3.62 -15.36
C ASN A 265 -3.78 4.36 -15.21
N TYR A 266 -3.73 5.59 -14.71
CA TYR A 266 -4.92 6.40 -14.48
C TYR A 266 -5.58 6.81 -15.81
N THR A 267 -6.89 6.68 -15.83
CA THR A 267 -7.80 7.03 -16.91
C THR A 267 -8.95 7.84 -16.35
N SER A 268 -9.55 8.71 -17.16
CA SER A 268 -10.69 9.52 -16.69
C SER A 268 -10.39 10.32 -15.41
N PHE A 269 -9.18 10.88 -15.32
CA PHE A 269 -8.81 11.73 -14.19
C PHE A 269 -9.73 12.95 -14.12
N ALA A 270 -10.28 13.21 -12.93
CA ALA A 270 -11.15 14.35 -12.69
C ALA A 270 -10.85 14.97 -11.31
N PRO A 271 -10.60 16.28 -11.22
CA PRO A 271 -10.41 16.99 -9.95
C PRO A 271 -11.77 17.25 -9.27
N VAL A 272 -12.50 16.17 -8.99
CA VAL A 272 -13.82 16.19 -8.35
C VAL A 272 -13.74 15.56 -6.98
N ARG A 273 -14.48 16.13 -6.02
CA ARG A 273 -14.54 15.59 -4.67
C ARG A 273 -15.31 14.26 -4.69
N PRO A 274 -14.72 13.15 -4.20
CA PRO A 274 -15.44 11.89 -4.11
C PRO A 274 -16.65 11.98 -3.19
N ASP A 275 -17.69 11.20 -3.48
CA ASP A 275 -18.84 11.02 -2.59
C ASP A 275 -18.46 10.08 -1.43
N PRO A 276 -18.44 10.55 -0.17
CA PRO A 276 -18.10 9.72 0.99
C PRO A 276 -18.98 8.47 1.11
N ALA A 277 -20.26 8.57 0.73
CA ALA A 277 -21.22 7.46 0.82
C ALA A 277 -20.87 6.29 -0.11
N LYS A 278 -20.16 6.57 -1.21
CA LYS A 278 -19.70 5.57 -2.19
C LYS A 278 -18.24 5.14 -1.95
N THR A 279 -17.58 5.70 -0.95
CA THR A 279 -16.16 5.53 -0.70
C THR A 279 -15.92 5.15 0.76
N TRP A 280 -15.39 6.03 1.60
CA TRP A 280 -14.90 5.72 2.94
C TRP A 280 -15.96 5.67 4.05
N ASN A 281 -17.23 6.05 3.79
CA ASN A 281 -18.29 5.89 4.80
C ASN A 281 -18.48 4.42 5.22
N GLN A 282 -18.07 3.47 4.37
CA GLN A 282 -18.02 2.04 4.65
C GLN A 282 -17.26 1.69 5.93
N VAL A 283 -16.28 2.51 6.33
CA VAL A 283 -15.42 2.26 7.51
C VAL A 283 -15.43 3.40 8.53
N SER A 284 -16.00 4.56 8.20
CA SER A 284 -15.96 5.78 9.00
C SER A 284 -16.51 5.67 10.43
N GLY A 285 -17.41 4.72 10.68
CA GLY A 285 -18.02 4.48 12.00
C GLY A 285 -17.43 3.30 12.77
N LEU A 286 -16.41 2.62 12.22
CA LEU A 286 -15.80 1.47 12.87
C LEU A 286 -14.75 1.92 13.89
N ASP A 287 -14.65 1.21 15.01
CA ASP A 287 -13.55 1.35 15.95
C ASP A 287 -12.37 0.46 15.51
N PRO A 288 -11.23 1.03 15.07
CA PRO A 288 -10.07 0.25 14.64
C PRO A 288 -9.58 -0.75 15.69
N ALA A 289 -9.73 -0.46 16.98
CA ALA A 289 -9.29 -1.33 18.07
C ALA A 289 -10.12 -2.63 18.17
N THR A 290 -11.30 -2.66 17.56
CA THR A 290 -12.20 -3.83 17.57
C THR A 290 -12.06 -4.72 16.34
N LEU A 291 -11.31 -4.25 15.33
CA LEU A 291 -11.18 -4.96 14.07
C LEU A 291 -10.06 -6.02 14.13
N PRO A 292 -10.24 -7.18 13.48
CA PRO A 292 -9.14 -8.13 13.33
C PRO A 292 -8.06 -7.57 12.42
N ALA A 293 -6.82 -8.02 12.62
CA ALA A 293 -5.70 -7.71 11.72
C ALA A 293 -5.89 -8.38 10.34
N CYS A 294 -5.60 -7.65 9.27
CA CYS A 294 -5.51 -8.20 7.92
C CYS A 294 -4.25 -9.07 7.76
N HIS A 295 -4.39 -10.39 7.88
CA HIS A 295 -3.33 -11.38 7.61
C HIS A 295 -3.06 -11.55 6.10
N LEU A 296 -2.85 -10.44 5.36
CA LEU A 296 -2.65 -10.47 3.91
C LEU A 296 -1.22 -10.88 3.53
N PHE A 297 -0.22 -10.43 4.29
CA PHE A 297 1.20 -10.74 4.04
C PHE A 297 1.71 -12.00 4.75
N ASP A 298 1.06 -12.38 5.85
CA ASP A 298 1.34 -13.57 6.66
C ASP A 298 0.07 -14.46 6.68
N PRO A 299 -0.32 -15.04 5.54
CA PRO A 299 -1.55 -15.82 5.47
C PRO A 299 -1.45 -17.06 6.34
N VAL A 300 -2.43 -17.25 7.21
CA VAL A 300 -2.55 -18.44 8.07
C VAL A 300 -3.32 -19.52 7.32
N SER A 301 -2.84 -20.77 7.34
CA SER A 301 -3.49 -21.89 6.65
C SER A 301 -4.84 -22.29 7.27
N SER A 302 -5.08 -21.91 8.53
CA SER A 302 -6.37 -21.98 9.21
C SER A 302 -6.37 -21.08 10.47
N PRO A 303 -7.56 -20.78 11.06
CA PRO A 303 -7.64 -20.11 12.36
C PRO A 303 -6.91 -20.86 13.49
N LYS A 304 -6.80 -22.19 13.40
CA LYS A 304 -6.00 -23.00 14.34
C LYS A 304 -4.50 -22.87 14.09
N ASP A 305 -4.07 -22.68 12.85
CA ASP A 305 -2.66 -22.49 12.52
C ASP A 305 -2.16 -21.10 12.92
N ALA A 306 -3.06 -20.10 12.96
CA ALA A 306 -2.79 -18.78 13.55
C ALA A 306 -2.39 -18.88 15.04
N LEU A 307 -2.95 -19.85 15.78
CA LEU A 307 -2.59 -20.12 17.18
C LEU A 307 -1.27 -20.91 17.32
N MET A 308 -0.85 -21.59 16.25
CA MET A 308 0.30 -22.52 16.25
C MET A 308 1.54 -21.93 15.55
N GLY A 309 1.44 -20.74 14.95
CA GLY A 309 2.57 -20.00 14.37
C GLY A 309 3.26 -20.68 13.16
N LYS A 310 2.61 -21.61 12.47
CA LYS A 310 3.23 -22.33 11.33
C LYS A 310 3.11 -21.54 10.04
N SER A 311 4.23 -21.06 9.49
CA SER A 311 4.32 -20.54 8.12
C SER A 311 4.58 -21.66 7.12
N VAL A 312 4.18 -21.46 5.85
CA VAL A 312 4.35 -22.45 4.77
C VAL A 312 5.46 -21.98 3.82
N GLY A 313 6.64 -22.61 3.93
CA GLY A 313 7.72 -22.54 2.92
C GLY A 313 8.68 -21.34 3.00
N THR A 314 9.65 -21.30 2.07
CA THR A 314 10.55 -20.16 1.86
C THR A 314 9.71 -19.00 1.33
N ARG A 315 9.41 -18.03 2.21
CA ARG A 315 8.60 -16.86 1.85
C ARG A 315 9.44 -15.92 0.95
N ALA A 316 8.81 -15.05 0.14
CA ALA A 316 9.53 -13.98 -0.54
C ALA A 316 9.48 -12.72 0.32
N PRO A 317 10.43 -11.79 0.18
CA PRO A 317 10.23 -10.47 0.73
C PRO A 317 9.00 -9.82 0.10
N THR A 318 8.07 -9.40 0.96
CA THR A 318 6.92 -8.60 0.60
C THR A 318 7.12 -7.16 1.08
N TRP A 319 6.20 -6.26 0.72
CA TRP A 319 6.06 -4.95 1.35
C TRP A 319 5.92 -5.04 2.89
N GLY A 320 5.42 -6.17 3.40
CA GLY A 320 5.34 -6.47 4.83
C GLY A 320 6.67 -6.80 5.50
N ASP A 321 7.72 -7.11 4.73
CA ASP A 321 8.96 -7.69 5.25
C ASP A 321 10.21 -6.86 4.99
N ILE A 322 10.05 -5.68 4.36
CA ILE A 322 11.16 -4.76 4.11
C ILE A 322 11.91 -4.52 5.44
N GLY A 323 13.23 -4.67 5.43
CA GLY A 323 14.08 -4.48 6.62
C GLY A 323 13.96 -5.56 7.71
N ARG A 324 13.00 -6.47 7.60
CA ARG A 324 12.67 -7.51 8.59
C ARG A 324 12.85 -8.93 8.06
N TRP A 325 13.09 -9.06 6.77
CA TRP A 325 13.13 -10.31 6.02
C TRP A 325 14.02 -11.40 6.64
N ARG A 326 15.22 -11.04 7.13
CA ARG A 326 16.19 -11.99 7.70
C ARG A 326 16.08 -12.19 9.21
N LYS A 327 15.13 -11.54 9.88
CA LYS A 327 14.98 -11.53 11.35
C LYS A 327 13.85 -12.45 11.85
N ARG A 328 13.24 -13.25 10.97
CA ARG A 328 12.15 -14.18 11.30
C ARG A 328 12.53 -15.61 10.98
#